data_AF-A0A3G9IGC8-F1
#
_entry.id   AF-A0A3G9IGC8-F1
#
_cell.length_a   1.000
_cell.length_b   1.000
_cell.length_c   1.000
_cell.angle_alpha   90.00
_cell.angle_beta   90.00
_cell.angle_gamma   90.00
#
_symmetry.space_group_name_H-M   'P 1'
#
loop_
_entity.id
_entity.type
_entity.pdbx_description
1 polymer ?
#
loop_
_entity_poly.entity_id
_entity_poly.type
_entity_poly.pdbx_seq_one_letter_code
_entity_poly.pdbx_strand_id
1 'polypeptide(L)'
;MDKRTGAGKSRCEFLTFVPLLSVAAKAAENAHAAAELRRCGVRRAVAPHAVQYIGDVAEVGESYASLAEPFTLPAVLFQPELVAVNEDLTDLRLTITFNDSRVEKLTNQDLDLFHQKWAATWIGVELEPTASGDE
;
A
#
# COMPACT_ATOMS: atom_id res chain seq x y z
N MET A 1 13.19 1.19 0.56
CA MET A 1 14.63 0.86 0.73
C MET A 1 15.18 1.82 1.76
N ASP A 2 15.74 1.30 2.86
CA ASP A 2 15.90 2.13 4.06
C ASP A 2 17.28 2.75 4.15
N LYS A 3 18.33 2.08 3.65
CA LYS A 3 19.72 2.57 3.68
C LYS A 3 20.55 2.03 2.51
N ARG A 4 21.46 2.87 1.99
CA ARG A 4 22.60 2.43 1.16
C ARG A 4 23.83 2.29 2.07
N THR A 5 24.51 1.16 1.98
CA THR A 5 25.79 0.94 2.67
C THR A 5 26.88 1.84 2.08
N GLY A 6 28.00 2.02 2.80
CA GLY A 6 29.17 2.75 2.26
C GLY A 6 29.76 2.13 0.98
N ALA A 7 29.38 0.90 0.63
CA ALA A 7 29.71 0.22 -0.61
C ALA A 7 28.63 0.39 -1.72
N GLY A 8 27.64 1.26 -1.51
CA GLY A 8 26.57 1.53 -2.47
C GLY A 8 25.44 0.49 -2.53
N LYS A 9 25.55 -0.62 -1.79
CA LYS A 9 24.49 -1.66 -1.78
C LYS A 9 23.28 -1.20 -0.98
N SER A 10 22.10 -1.23 -1.61
CA SER A 10 20.83 -0.97 -0.96
C SER A 10 20.45 -2.13 -0.03
N ARG A 11 19.97 -1.81 1.18
CA ARG A 11 19.46 -2.78 2.15
C ARG A 11 18.04 -2.42 2.57
N CYS A 12 17.20 -3.45 2.76
CA CYS A 12 15.91 -3.35 3.41
C CYS A 12 16.03 -4.05 4.77
N GLU A 13 15.81 -3.32 5.86
CA GLU A 13 15.91 -3.87 7.22
C GLU A 13 14.51 -4.25 7.73
N PHE A 14 13.50 -3.46 7.37
CA PHE A 14 12.12 -3.65 7.79
C PHE A 14 11.15 -3.58 6.61
N LEU A 15 10.05 -4.31 6.73
CA LEU A 15 8.90 -4.21 5.86
C LEU A 15 7.73 -3.63 6.64
N THR A 16 7.03 -2.68 6.04
CA THR A 16 5.83 -2.05 6.60
C THR A 16 4.58 -2.72 6.05
N PHE A 17 3.65 -3.02 6.94
CA PHE A 17 2.38 -3.67 6.62
C PHE A 17 1.22 -2.86 7.18
N VAL A 18 0.08 -2.95 6.50
CA VAL A 18 -1.21 -2.45 6.98
C VAL A 18 -2.20 -3.62 7.01
N PRO A 19 -3.03 -3.75 8.06
CA PRO A 19 -4.00 -4.83 8.13
C PRO A 19 -5.11 -4.63 7.10
N LEU A 20 -5.53 -5.73 6.45
CA LEU A 20 -6.79 -5.76 5.69
C LEU A 20 -7.95 -5.99 6.65
N LEU A 21 -8.96 -5.13 6.55
CA LEU A 21 -10.14 -5.10 7.41
C LEU A 21 -11.39 -5.27 6.56
N SER A 22 -12.36 -6.03 7.06
CA SER A 22 -13.61 -6.31 6.35
C SER A 22 -14.58 -5.13 6.38
N VAL A 23 -15.07 -4.71 5.22
CA VAL A 23 -16.13 -3.70 5.11
C VAL A 23 -17.46 -4.25 5.63
N ALA A 24 -17.72 -5.56 5.48
CA ALA A 24 -18.92 -6.20 6.03
C ALA A 24 -18.93 -6.16 7.57
N ALA A 25 -17.80 -6.46 8.21
CA ALA A 25 -17.65 -6.30 9.66
C ALA A 25 -17.88 -4.83 10.08
N LYS A 26 -17.34 -3.88 9.31
CA LYS A 26 -17.56 -2.46 9.59
C LYS A 26 -19.02 -2.04 9.43
N ALA A 27 -19.72 -2.58 8.44
CA ALA A 27 -21.14 -2.31 8.20
C ALA A 27 -22.02 -2.82 9.34
N ALA A 28 -21.66 -3.95 9.95
CA ALA A 28 -22.35 -4.48 11.13
C ALA A 28 -22.21 -3.56 12.36
N GLU A 29 -21.05 -2.90 12.52
CA GLU A 29 -20.84 -1.91 13.59
C GLU A 29 -21.49 -0.55 13.28
N ASN A 30 -21.29 -0.06 12.05
CA ASN A 30 -21.71 1.26 11.62
C ASN A 30 -21.91 1.29 10.10
N ALA A 31 -23.14 1.07 9.67
CA ALA A 31 -23.52 1.05 8.26
C ALA A 31 -23.19 2.37 7.52
N HIS A 32 -23.30 3.51 8.19
CA HIS A 32 -23.00 4.81 7.56
C HIS A 32 -21.50 4.93 7.24
N ALA A 33 -20.63 4.56 8.19
CA ALA A 33 -19.18 4.57 7.97
C ALA A 33 -18.76 3.62 6.83
N ALA A 34 -19.38 2.44 6.73
CA ALA A 34 -19.13 1.51 5.63
C ALA A 34 -19.58 2.07 4.26
N ALA A 35 -20.71 2.78 4.20
CA ALA A 35 -21.17 3.43 2.97
C ALA A 35 -20.21 4.56 2.54
N GLU A 36 -19.70 5.34 3.49
CA GLU A 36 -18.70 6.39 3.21
C GLU A 36 -17.38 5.80 2.68
N LEU A 37 -16.90 4.68 3.25
CA LEU A 37 -15.72 3.97 2.73
C LEU A 37 -15.88 3.60 1.25
N ARG A 38 -17.03 3.01 0.88
CA ARG A 38 -17.34 2.65 -0.51
C ARG A 38 -17.38 3.89 -1.40
N ARG A 39 -18.03 4.97 -0.95
CA ARG A 39 -18.14 6.22 -1.71
C ARG A 39 -16.77 6.84 -1.97
N CYS A 40 -15.90 6.86 -0.95
CA CYS A 40 -14.54 7.38 -1.09
C CYS A 40 -13.66 6.48 -1.96
N GLY A 41 -13.83 5.16 -1.89
CA GLY A 41 -13.18 4.20 -2.77
C GLY A 41 -13.51 4.44 -4.24
N VAL A 42 -14.80 4.56 -4.58
CA VAL A 42 -15.29 4.81 -5.95
C VAL A 42 -14.76 6.14 -6.50
N ARG A 43 -14.67 7.17 -5.65
CA ARG A 43 -14.20 8.50 -6.08
C ARG A 43 -12.69 8.59 -6.25
N ARG A 44 -11.91 7.57 -5.83
CA ARG A 44 -10.44 7.61 -5.75
C ARG A 44 -9.91 8.94 -5.19
N ALA A 45 -10.65 9.55 -4.26
CA ALA A 45 -10.34 10.90 -3.79
C ALA A 45 -9.06 10.89 -2.95
N VAL A 46 -8.12 11.80 -3.25
CA VAL A 46 -6.84 12.01 -2.54
C VAL A 46 -7.02 12.85 -1.27
N ALA A 47 -8.21 12.83 -0.67
CA ALA A 47 -8.43 13.48 0.61
C ALA A 47 -7.70 12.70 1.72
N PRO A 48 -7.18 13.38 2.76
CA PRO A 48 -6.51 12.75 3.90
C PRO A 48 -7.51 11.92 4.69
N HIS A 49 -7.64 10.66 4.28
CA HIS A 49 -8.38 9.65 5.00
C HIS A 49 -7.38 8.67 5.58
N ALA A 50 -7.48 8.44 6.89
CA ALA A 50 -6.71 7.42 7.61
C ALA A 50 -6.99 5.98 7.12
N VAL A 51 -7.77 5.82 6.05
CA VAL A 51 -8.22 4.54 5.51
C VAL A 51 -8.16 4.56 3.98
N GLN A 52 -7.73 3.44 3.41
CA GLN A 52 -7.76 3.18 1.97
C GLN A 52 -8.76 2.06 1.69
N TYR A 53 -9.76 2.32 0.86
CA TYR A 53 -10.61 1.26 0.32
C TYR A 53 -9.82 0.46 -0.72
N ILE A 54 -9.82 -0.86 -0.59
CA ILE A 54 -9.05 -1.78 -1.45
C ILE A 54 -9.97 -2.42 -2.49
N GLY A 55 -11.22 -2.69 -2.13
CA GLY A 55 -12.16 -3.44 -2.96
C GLY A 55 -12.28 -4.88 -2.49
N ASP A 56 -12.81 -5.75 -3.35
CA ASP A 56 -12.87 -7.18 -3.07
C ASP A 56 -11.49 -7.81 -3.18
N VAL A 57 -11.05 -8.45 -2.10
CA VAL A 57 -9.80 -9.23 -2.06
C VAL A 57 -10.16 -10.70 -1.99
N ALA A 58 -9.53 -11.53 -2.82
CA ALA A 58 -9.76 -12.98 -2.80
C ALA A 58 -9.59 -13.56 -1.37
N GLU A 59 -10.48 -14.48 -0.98
CA GLU A 59 -10.56 -15.14 0.34
C GLU A 59 -10.88 -14.23 1.55
N VAL A 60 -10.80 -12.90 1.41
CA VAL A 60 -11.08 -11.92 2.48
C VAL A 60 -12.42 -11.20 2.24
N GLY A 61 -12.80 -10.98 0.98
CA GLY A 61 -13.97 -10.22 0.55
C GLY A 61 -13.73 -8.70 0.51
N GLU A 62 -14.81 -7.92 0.50
CA GLU A 62 -14.75 -6.46 0.43
C GLU A 62 -13.95 -5.87 1.61
N SER A 63 -12.85 -5.20 1.29
CA SER A 63 -11.79 -4.85 2.24
C SER A 63 -11.34 -3.40 2.17
N TYR A 64 -10.85 -2.91 3.31
CA TYR A 64 -10.17 -1.63 3.44
C TYR A 64 -8.95 -1.77 4.36
N ALA A 65 -8.02 -0.82 4.31
CA ALA A 65 -6.83 -0.80 5.16
C ALA A 65 -6.78 0.50 5.97
N SER A 66 -6.41 0.43 7.24
CA SER A 66 -6.06 1.61 8.05
C SER A 66 -4.63 2.03 7.74
N LEU A 67 -4.44 3.29 7.34
CA LEU A 67 -3.14 3.90 7.06
C LEU A 67 -2.49 4.49 8.32
N ALA A 68 -3.27 4.69 9.39
CA ALA A 68 -2.81 5.29 10.64
C ALA A 68 -2.04 4.31 11.54
N GLU A 69 -2.25 3.01 11.37
CA GLU A 69 -1.68 1.97 12.23
C GLU A 69 -0.85 0.96 11.44
N PRO A 70 0.22 1.41 10.76
CA PRO A 70 1.15 0.46 10.15
C PRO A 70 1.92 -0.28 11.23
N PHE A 71 2.28 -1.53 10.96
CA PHE A 71 3.23 -2.28 11.77
C PHE A 71 4.43 -2.70 10.92
N THR A 72 5.55 -2.97 11.58
CA THR A 72 6.80 -3.34 10.91
C THR A 72 7.27 -4.71 11.34
N LEU A 73 7.76 -5.49 10.38
CA LEU A 73 8.40 -6.79 10.64
C LEU A 73 9.81 -6.80 10.05
N PRO A 74 10.76 -7.54 10.66
CA PRO A 74 12.09 -7.71 10.09
C PRO A 74 12.03 -8.30 8.69
N ALA A 75 12.68 -7.64 7.73
CA ALA A 75 12.70 -8.05 6.33
C ALA A 75 13.25 -9.49 6.16
N VAL A 76 14.17 -9.92 7.03
CA VAL A 76 14.77 -11.26 7.00
C VAL A 76 13.75 -12.41 7.06
N LEU A 77 12.58 -12.20 7.66
CA LEU A 77 11.51 -13.22 7.73
C LEU A 77 10.91 -13.57 6.36
N PHE A 78 11.05 -12.66 5.41
CA PHE A 78 10.46 -12.73 4.07
C PHE A 78 11.52 -12.93 2.96
N GLN A 79 12.80 -12.96 3.35
CA GLN A 79 13.96 -13.10 2.46
C GLN A 79 13.86 -12.24 1.18
N PRO A 80 13.57 -10.92 1.28
CA PRO A 80 13.26 -10.14 0.09
C PRO A 80 14.48 -9.98 -0.80
N GLU A 81 14.25 -10.11 -2.10
CA GLU A 81 15.23 -9.92 -3.16
C GLU A 81 14.99 -8.59 -3.87
N LEU A 82 16.08 -7.98 -4.34
CA LEU A 82 16.00 -6.85 -5.25
C LEU A 82 16.00 -7.39 -6.67
N VAL A 83 14.88 -7.18 -7.37
CA VAL A 83 14.70 -7.58 -8.76
C VAL A 83 14.74 -6.32 -9.61
N ALA A 84 15.61 -6.31 -10.62
CA ALA A 84 15.62 -5.26 -11.61
C ALA A 84 14.42 -5.40 -12.54
N VAL A 85 13.73 -4.28 -12.76
CA VAL A 85 12.53 -4.21 -13.61
C VAL A 85 12.90 -3.78 -15.02
N ASN A 86 14.06 -3.14 -15.18
CA ASN A 86 14.61 -2.73 -16.46
C ASN A 86 16.06 -3.23 -16.64
N GLU A 87 16.49 -3.30 -17.90
CA GLU A 87 17.83 -3.79 -18.27
C GLU A 87 18.94 -2.88 -17.74
N ASP A 88 18.67 -1.58 -17.58
CA ASP A 88 19.61 -0.59 -17.07
C ASP A 88 19.84 -0.68 -15.55
N LEU A 89 19.12 -1.58 -14.86
CA LEU A 89 19.18 -1.79 -13.40
C LEU A 89 18.91 -0.52 -12.57
N THR A 90 18.26 0.47 -13.18
CA THR A 90 17.93 1.75 -12.54
C THR A 90 16.63 1.67 -11.76
N ASP A 91 15.69 0.83 -12.19
CA ASP A 91 14.47 0.51 -11.43
C ASP A 91 14.63 -0.85 -10.73
N LEU A 92 14.90 -0.80 -9.43
CA LEU A 92 15.00 -1.98 -8.56
C LEU A 92 13.76 -2.07 -7.68
N ARG A 93 13.02 -3.18 -7.80
CA ARG A 93 11.88 -3.48 -6.94
C ARG A 93 12.22 -4.55 -5.92
N LEU A 94 11.68 -4.36 -4.72
CA LEU A 94 11.78 -5.35 -3.67
C LEU A 94 10.70 -6.42 -3.89
N THR A 95 11.10 -7.67 -4.05
CA THR A 95 10.21 -8.84 -4.15
C THR A 95 10.44 -9.76 -2.97
N ILE A 96 9.37 -10.18 -2.29
CA ILE A 96 9.40 -11.21 -1.25
C ILE A 96 9.44 -12.58 -1.93
N THR A 97 10.40 -13.44 -1.58
CA THR A 97 10.59 -14.74 -2.24
C THR A 97 10.20 -15.94 -1.38
N PHE A 98 10.40 -15.90 -0.06
CA PHE A 98 10.07 -17.00 0.84
C PHE A 98 8.88 -16.64 1.73
N ASN A 99 7.90 -17.56 1.85
CA ASN A 99 6.62 -17.37 2.57
C ASN A 99 5.69 -16.31 1.97
N ASP A 100 5.71 -16.15 0.65
CA ASP A 100 4.73 -15.32 -0.03
C ASP A 100 3.33 -15.96 0.01
N SER A 101 2.52 -15.57 1.00
CA SER A 101 1.11 -15.96 1.12
C SER A 101 0.17 -14.89 0.55
N ARG A 102 0.65 -14.01 -0.34
CA ARG A 102 -0.18 -12.97 -0.93
C ARG A 102 -1.26 -13.62 -1.79
N VAL A 103 -2.50 -13.45 -1.37
CA VAL A 103 -3.68 -13.92 -2.11
C VAL A 103 -3.94 -13.03 -3.33
N GLU A 104 -3.51 -11.77 -3.27
CA GLU A 104 -3.70 -10.80 -4.36
C GLU A 104 -2.58 -9.75 -4.41
N LYS A 105 -2.38 -9.14 -5.58
CA LYS A 105 -1.46 -8.01 -5.79
C LYS A 105 -2.26 -6.79 -6.23
N LEU A 106 -2.04 -5.66 -5.56
CA LEU A 106 -2.60 -4.38 -5.98
C LEU A 106 -2.10 -3.99 -7.37
N THR A 107 -2.95 -3.32 -8.16
CA THR A 107 -2.53 -2.73 -9.43
C THR A 107 -1.56 -1.57 -9.19
N ASN A 108 -0.78 -1.19 -10.20
CA ASN A 108 0.10 -0.01 -10.09
C ASN A 108 -0.70 1.25 -9.72
N GLN A 109 -1.90 1.40 -10.27
CA GLN A 109 -2.77 2.55 -9.98
C GLN A 109 -3.22 2.58 -8.51
N ASP A 110 -3.47 1.42 -7.90
CA ASP A 110 -3.88 1.33 -6.50
C ASP A 110 -2.68 1.55 -5.56
N LEU A 111 -1.48 1.11 -5.97
CA LEU A 111 -0.23 1.40 -5.28
C LEU A 111 0.10 2.90 -5.30
N ASP A 112 -0.06 3.55 -6.45
CA ASP A 112 0.19 5.00 -6.57
C ASP A 112 -0.79 5.79 -5.70
N LEU A 113 -2.08 5.44 -5.75
CA LEU A 113 -3.09 6.05 -4.90
C LEU A 113 -2.82 5.80 -3.41
N PHE A 114 -2.39 4.59 -3.05
CA PHE A 114 -1.99 4.27 -1.68
C PHE A 114 -0.82 5.15 -1.24
N HIS A 115 0.24 5.27 -2.03
CA HIS A 115 1.39 6.12 -1.71
C HIS A 115 1.00 7.59 -1.57
N GLN A 116 0.16 8.12 -2.46
CA GLN A 116 -0.32 9.49 -2.38
C GLN A 116 -1.10 9.74 -1.09
N LYS A 117 -2.07 8.86 -0.76
CA LYS A 117 -2.85 9.02 0.49
C LYS A 117 -2.02 8.80 1.73
N TRP A 118 -1.09 7.85 1.70
CA TRP A 118 -0.22 7.56 2.82
C TRP A 118 0.71 8.75 3.09
N ALA A 119 1.33 9.29 2.04
CA ALA A 119 2.11 10.53 2.14
C ALA A 119 1.25 11.68 2.66
N ALA A 120 0.07 11.93 2.08
CA ALA A 120 -0.86 12.98 2.51
C ALA A 120 -1.26 12.84 3.99
N THR A 121 -1.50 11.62 4.46
CA THR A 121 -1.83 11.32 5.86
C THR A 121 -0.67 11.66 6.79
N TRP A 122 0.56 11.29 6.42
CA TRP A 122 1.75 11.54 7.24
C TRP A 122 2.19 13.01 7.23
N ILE A 123 2.06 13.72 6.11
CA ILE A 123 2.45 15.14 6.00
C ILE A 123 1.32 16.09 6.42
N GLY A 124 0.08 15.60 6.51
CA GLY A 124 -1.10 16.41 6.85
C GLY A 124 -1.54 17.38 5.75
N VAL A 125 -1.17 17.16 4.50
CA VAL A 125 -1.45 18.04 3.36
C VAL A 125 -2.12 17.25 2.25
N GLU A 126 -3.16 17.82 1.65
CA GLU A 126 -3.80 17.27 0.46
C GLU A 126 -2.84 17.38 -0.73
N LEU A 127 -2.47 16.23 -1.31
CA LEU A 127 -1.58 16.20 -2.47
C LEU A 127 -2.43 16.31 -3.73
N GLU A 128 -2.15 17.33 -4.55
CA GLU A 128 -2.71 17.41 -5.89
C GLU A 128 -2.31 16.14 -6.67
N PRO A 129 -3.25 15.47 -7.35
CA PRO A 129 -2.92 14.32 -8.16
C PRO A 129 -1.88 14.73 -9.20
N THR A 130 -0.73 14.06 -9.19
CA THR A 130 0.26 14.25 -10.25
C THR A 130 -0.41 13.82 -11.55
N ALA A 131 -0.60 14.77 -12.46
CA ALA A 131 -1.06 14.47 -13.80
C ALA A 131 -0.07 13.46 -14.38
N SER A 132 -0.52 12.22 -14.54
CA SER A 132 0.22 11.22 -15.30
C SER A 132 0.36 11.78 -16.71
N GLY A 133 1.56 12.27 -17.02
CA GLY A 133 1.93 12.58 -18.39
C GLY A 133 1.87 11.28 -19.18
N ASP A 134 0.87 11.18 -20.04
CA ASP A 134 0.90 10.25 -21.16
C ASP A 134 2.05 10.72 -22.08
N GLU A 135 3.15 9.96 -22.09
CA GLU A 135 4.07 9.86 -23.23
C GLU A 135 4.18 8.39 -23.65
#